data_AF-A0A8J7HNJ6-F1
#
_entry.id   AF-A0A8J7HNJ6-F1
#
_cell.length_a   1.000
_cell.length_b   1.000
_cell.length_c   1.000
_cell.angle_alpha   90.00
_cell.angle_beta   90.00
_cell.angle_gamma   90.00
#
_symmetry.space_group_name_H-M   'P 1'
#
loop_
_entity.id
_entity.type
_entity.pdbx_description
1 polymer ?
#
loop_
_entity_poly.entity_id
_entity_poly.type
_entity_poly.pdbx_seq_one_letter_code
_entity_poly.pdbx_strand_id
1 'polypeptide(L)' 'MLKQGISLVQAARFLGVDQSSLYTALQKGQIPTQKRDGRTVVTSGALMEYRARQYSNFQHWRNF' A
#
# COMPACT_ATOMS: atom_id res chain seq x y z
N MET A 1 -6.16 0.31 22.53
CA MET A 1 -6.18 -0.46 21.27
C MET A 1 -4.93 -0.13 20.47
N LEU A 2 -3.97 -1.07 20.42
CA LEU A 2 -2.71 -0.91 19.69
C LEU A 2 -3.02 -0.75 18.20
N LYS A 3 -2.83 0.45 17.65
CA LYS A 3 -2.74 0.69 16.20
C LYS A 3 -1.45 0.03 15.69
N GLN A 4 -1.44 -1.30 15.63
CA GLN A 4 -0.36 -2.07 15.02
C GLN A 4 -0.48 -1.84 13.53
N GLY A 5 0.30 -0.90 13.00
CA GLY A 5 0.35 -0.76 11.56
C GLY A 5 0.97 -2.01 10.95
N ILE A 6 0.49 -2.34 9.75
CA ILE A 6 0.70 -3.65 9.14
C ILE A 6 2.10 -3.69 8.55
N SER A 7 2.81 -4.80 8.72
CA SER A 7 4.13 -4.99 8.11
C SER A 7 4.02 -4.97 6.58
N LEU A 8 5.11 -4.61 5.89
CA LEU A 8 5.15 -4.57 4.42
C LEU A 8 4.70 -5.90 3.78
N VAL A 9 5.11 -7.02 4.36
CA VAL A 9 4.78 -8.36 3.89
C VAL A 9 3.28 -8.62 3.99
N GLN A 10 2.67 -8.23 5.11
CA GLN A 10 1.22 -8.34 5.29
C GLN A 10 0.45 -7.38 4.37
N ALA A 11 0.97 -6.17 4.17
CA ALA A 11 0.41 -5.20 3.24
C ALA A 11 0.42 -5.72 1.79
N ALA A 12 1.52 -6.34 1.35
CA ALA A 12 1.68 -6.90 0.01
C ALA A 12 0.67 -8.04 -0.22
N ARG A 13 0.59 -8.98 0.73
CA ARG A 13 -0.40 -10.07 0.72
C ARG A 13 -1.84 -9.55 0.70
N PHE A 14 -2.15 -8.54 1.50
CA PHE A 14 -3.48 -7.94 1.55
C PHE A 14 -3.88 -7.28 0.23
N LEU A 15 -2.91 -6.64 -0.44
CA LEU A 15 -3.11 -5.99 -1.74
C LEU A 15 -3.06 -6.97 -2.92
N GLY A 16 -2.63 -8.21 -2.71
CA GLY A 16 -2.43 -9.18 -3.80
C GLY A 16 -1.30 -8.79 -4.75
N VAL A 17 -0.34 -7.99 -4.29
CA VAL A 17 0.81 -7.51 -5.08
C VAL A 17 2.10 -8.11 -4.56
N ASP A 18 3.10 -8.19 -5.42
CA ASP A 18 4.44 -8.60 -5.01
C ASP A 18 5.08 -7.58 -4.07
N GLN A 19 5.93 -8.06 -3.15
CA GLN A 19 6.62 -7.19 -2.17
C GLN A 19 7.53 -6.16 -2.85
N SER A 20 8.16 -6.51 -3.98
CA SER A 20 9.03 -5.61 -4.74
C SER A 20 8.24 -4.46 -5.35
N SER A 21 7.03 -4.77 -5.86
CA SER A 21 6.10 -3.77 -6.39
C SER A 21 5.63 -2.82 -5.28
N LEU A 22 5.32 -3.36 -4.10
CA LEU A 22 4.96 -2.56 -2.94
C LEU A 22 6.13 -1.67 -2.49
N TYR A 23 7.35 -2.21 -2.44
CA TYR A 23 8.56 -1.48 -2.09
C TYR A 23 8.86 -0.33 -3.07
N THR A 24 8.65 -0.57 -4.36
CA THR A 24 8.79 0.46 -5.40
C THR A 24 7.76 1.57 -5.23
N ALA A 25 6.49 1.24 -4.95
CA ALA A 25 5.45 2.23 -4.70
C ALA A 25 5.75 3.07 -3.45
N LEU A 26 6.34 2.46 -2.43
CA LEU A 26 6.80 3.12 -1.22
C LEU A 26 7.97 4.08 -1.47
N GLN A 27 9.00 3.65 -2.20
CA GLN A 27 10.12 4.51 -2.58
C GLN A 27 9.67 5.69 -3.45
N LYS A 28 8.68 5.47 -4.31
CA LYS A 28 8.07 6.52 -5.16
C LYS A 28 7.11 7.44 -4.39
N GLY A 29 6.88 7.21 -3.09
CA GLY A 29 5.96 8.01 -2.28
C GLY A 29 4.47 7.84 -2.63
N GLN A 30 4.13 6.79 -3.39
CA GLN A 30 2.75 6.53 -3.82
C GLN A 30 1.87 5.97 -2.69
N ILE A 31 2.48 5.48 -1.62
CA ILE A 31 1.81 4.97 -0.44
C ILE A 31 2.32 5.77 0.77
N PRO A 32 1.44 6.53 1.46
CA PRO A 32 1.86 7.28 2.63
C PRO A 32 2.27 6.33 3.76
N THR A 33 3.51 6.48 4.22
CA THR A 33 4.06 5.68 5.33
C THR A 33 4.41 6.53 6.53
N GLN A 34 4.30 5.92 7.71
CA GLN A 34 4.79 6.50 8.94
C GLN A 34 6.01 5.71 9.41
N LYS A 35 7.08 6.42 9.80
CA LYS A 35 8.17 5.81 10.56
C LYS A 35 7.78 5.81 12.04
N ARG A 36 7.64 4.63 12.64
CA ARG A 36 7.50 4.45 14.10
C ARG A 36 8.66 3.61 14.58
N ASP A 37 9.43 4.12 15.54
CA ASP A 37 10.55 3.41 16.16
C ASP A 37 11.55 2.81 15.14
N GLY A 38 11.89 3.59 14.10
CA GLY A 38 12.80 3.16 13.02
C GLY A 38 12.20 2.17 12.02
N ARG A 39 10.96 1.71 12.22
CA ARG A 39 10.25 0.84 11.27
C ARG A 39 9.34 1.64 10.36
N THR A 40 9.39 1.34 9.06
CA THR A 40 8.41 1.81 8.08
C THR A 40 7.12 1.05 8.29
N VAL A 41 6.08 1.78 8.70
CA VAL A 41 4.77 1.24 9.00
C VAL A 41 3.76 1.83 8.02
N VAL A 42 2.98 0.95 7.39
CA VAL A 42 1.89 1.36 6.50
C VAL A 42 0.57 1.22 7.27
N THR A 43 -0.26 2.26 7.22
CA THR A 43 -1.59 2.20 7.84
C THR A 43 -2.58 1.50 6.92
N SER A 44 -3.58 0.83 7.50
CA SER A 44 -4.64 0.18 6.70
C SER A 44 -5.36 1.17 5.77
N GLY A 45 -5.59 2.40 6.22
CA GLY A 45 -6.18 3.47 5.39
C GLY A 45 -5.34 3.81 4.16
N ALA A 46 -4.01 3.90 4.31
CA ALA A 46 -3.11 4.14 3.19
C ALA A 46 -3.14 3.02 2.14
N LEU A 47 -3.28 1.77 2.59
CA LEU A 47 -3.40 0.60 1.69
C LEU A 47 -4.72 0.62 0.92
N MET A 48 -5.83 0.94 1.60
CA MET A 48 -7.14 1.03 0.95
C MET A 48 -7.18 2.14 -0.10
N GLU A 49 -6.62 3.31 0.20
CA GLU A 49 -6.56 4.43 -0.75
C GLU A 49 -5.66 4.11 -1.97
N TYR A 50 -4.54 3.43 -1.75
CA TYR A 50 -3.69 2.94 -2.83
C TYR A 50 -4.41 1.92 -3.72
N ARG A 51 -5.13 0.96 -3.13
CA ARG A 51 -5.93 -0.02 -3.87
C ARG A 51 -7.05 0.64 -4.67
N ALA A 52 -7.74 1.62 -4.10
CA ALA A 52 -8.81 2.36 -4.78
C ALA A 52 -8.26 3.11 -6.01
N ARG A 53 -7.07 3.73 -5.89
CA ARG A 53 -6.39 4.37 -7.03
C ARG A 53 -5.98 3.36 -8.10
N GLN A 54 -5.44 2.20 -7.72
CA GLN A 54 -5.09 1.13 -8.65
C GLN A 54 -6.31 0.61 -9.41
N TYR A 55 -7.43 0.35 -8.72
CA TYR A 55 -8.67 -0.10 -9.35
C TYR A 55 -9.31 0.97 -10.24
N SER A 56 -9.32 2.23 -9.82
CA SER A 56 -9.80 3.34 -10.64
C SER A 56 -9.02 3.46 -11.95
N ASN A 57 -7.69 3.32 -11.88
CA ASN A 57 -6.84 3.31 -13.05
C ASN A 57 -7.15 2.08 -13.93
N PHE A 58 -7.31 0.89 -13.34
CA PHE A 58 -7.61 -0.34 -14.07
C PHE A 58 -8.99 -0.31 -14.76
N GLN A 59 -9.97 0.36 -14.16
CA GLN A 59 -11.32 0.48 -14.70
C GLN A 59 -11.39 1.48 -15.87
N HIS A 60 -10.48 2.45 -15.91
CA HIS A 60 -10.34 3.37 -17.04
C HIS A 60 -9.87 2.65 -18.33
N TRP A 61 -9.03 1.61 -18.21
CA TRP A 61 -8.53 0.83 -19.37
C TRP A 61 -9.47 -0.28 -19.83
N ARG A 62 -10.54 -0.57 -19.09
CA ARG A 62 -11.53 -1.62 -19.44
C ARG A 62 -12.66 -1.15 -20.36
N ASN A 63 -12.65 0.13 -20.73
CA ASN A 63 -13.66 0.77 -21.59
C ASN A 63 -13.12 1.16 -22.98
N PHE A 64 -12.02 0.55 -23.42
CA PHE A 64 -11.49 0.69 -24.78
C PHE A 64 -11.32 -0.69 -25.43
#